data_AF-A0AA37GP93-F1
#
_entry.id   AF-A0AA37GP93-F1
#
_cell.length_a   1.000
_cell.length_b   1.000
_cell.length_c   1.000
_cell.angle_alpha   90.00
_cell.angle_beta   90.00
_cell.angle_gamma   90.00
#
_symmetry.space_group_name_H-M   'P 1'
#
loop_
_entity.id
_entity.type
_entity.pdbx_description
1 polymer ?
#
loop_
_entity_poly.entity_id
_entity_poly.type
_entity_poly.pdbx_seq_one_letter_code
_entity_poly.pdbx_strand_id
1 'polypeptide(L)'
;MALIFEKWNPTNPNCAFKHYFYNKVDEASVPFYKPGPHEDPKEWEEALQKKPAPGYIPVLCTGFSGVAARLQTQKKVVGELNVRLHQINASLDAILSRHDLETSVRALAARRRHVVLRERCLALAARVQVLRNRGYALSGDEDDLRLKLVELERNVQDPALAAREEELWSRLIVLRDYADQLMKETNKPAFASGEGLSEETEHKTKKVLEDYEKQIQHLKKEVESITKDFADWEKERNPS
;
A
#
# COMPACT_ATOMS: atom_id res chain seq x y z
N MET A 1 65.72 1.87 6.20
CA MET A 1 65.24 0.76 5.34
C MET A 1 64.38 -0.25 6.11
N ALA A 2 64.84 -0.80 7.23
CA ALA A 2 64.07 -1.78 8.02
C ALA A 2 62.69 -1.28 8.51
N LEU A 3 62.64 -0.06 9.07
CA LEU A 3 61.39 0.54 9.58
C LEU A 3 60.31 0.73 8.51
N ILE A 4 60.69 1.06 7.26
CA ILE A 4 59.72 1.21 6.17
C ILE A 4 59.18 -0.16 5.77
N PHE A 5 60.03 -1.18 5.70
CA PHE A 5 59.62 -2.54 5.40
C PHE A 5 58.64 -3.08 6.45
N GLU A 6 58.88 -2.80 7.74
CA GLU A 6 57.99 -3.17 8.84
C GLU A 6 56.61 -2.50 8.74
N LYS A 7 56.56 -1.23 8.35
CA LYS A 7 55.30 -0.48 8.20
C LYS A 7 54.43 -0.99 7.06
N TRP A 8 55.03 -1.58 6.02
CA TRP A 8 54.33 -2.14 4.86
C TRP A 8 54.01 -3.64 5.01
N ASN A 9 54.53 -4.31 6.05
CA ASN A 9 54.27 -5.72 6.29
C ASN A 9 52.94 -5.91 7.07
N PRO A 10 51.91 -6.55 6.48
CA PRO A 10 50.61 -6.74 7.14
C PRO A 10 50.65 -7.73 8.32
N THR A 11 51.72 -8.52 8.43
CA THR A 11 51.91 -9.46 9.56
C THR A 11 52.60 -8.82 10.76
N ASN A 12 53.15 -7.62 10.60
CA ASN A 12 53.86 -6.93 11.66
C ASN A 12 52.85 -6.12 12.52
N PRO A 13 52.88 -6.23 13.86
CA PRO A 13 52.10 -5.38 14.76
C PRO A 13 52.33 -3.88 14.54
N ASN A 14 53.46 -3.45 13.99
CA ASN A 14 53.74 -2.05 13.69
C ASN A 14 53.29 -1.60 12.30
N CYS A 15 52.49 -2.40 11.57
CA CYS A 15 51.97 -2.05 10.25
C CYS A 15 51.23 -0.70 10.27
N ALA A 16 51.49 0.15 9.28
CA ALA A 16 50.82 1.45 9.16
C ALA A 16 49.38 1.34 8.65
N PHE A 17 49.05 0.25 7.95
CA PHE A 17 47.75 0.04 7.29
C PHE A 17 46.81 -0.80 8.16
N LYS A 18 46.54 -0.35 9.38
CA LYS A 18 45.55 -0.98 10.26
C LYS A 18 44.28 -0.13 10.30
N HIS A 19 43.13 -0.76 10.12
CA HIS A 19 41.85 -0.11 10.33
C HIS A 19 40.83 -1.11 10.90
N TYR A 20 40.03 -0.63 11.86
CA TYR A 20 38.95 -1.41 12.45
C TYR A 20 37.64 -1.16 11.71
N PHE A 21 37.10 -2.22 11.12
CA PHE A 21 35.73 -2.23 10.62
C PHE A 21 34.81 -2.84 11.67
N TYR A 22 33.53 -2.51 11.62
CA TYR A 22 32.55 -3.09 12.54
C TYR A 22 31.65 -4.08 11.79
N ASN A 23 31.55 -5.30 12.32
CA ASN A 23 30.62 -6.30 11.82
C ASN A 23 29.43 -6.43 12.76
N LYS A 24 28.22 -6.49 12.20
CA LYS A 24 27.02 -6.74 12.99
C LYS A 24 26.94 -8.23 13.30
N VAL A 25 26.76 -8.55 14.57
CA VAL A 25 26.60 -9.92 15.06
C VAL A 25 25.41 -9.97 16.00
N ASP A 26 24.86 -11.16 16.20
CA ASP A 26 23.78 -11.39 17.15
C ASP A 26 24.26 -11.14 18.59
N GLU A 27 23.41 -10.52 19.42
CA GLU A 27 23.78 -10.06 20.76
C GLU A 27 24.23 -11.21 21.66
N ALA A 28 23.60 -12.38 21.51
CA ALA A 28 23.96 -13.60 22.24
C ALA A 28 25.38 -14.09 21.92
N SER A 29 25.90 -13.73 20.73
CA SER A 29 27.21 -14.18 20.27
C SER A 29 28.35 -13.22 20.62
N VAL A 30 28.04 -11.99 21.04
CA VAL A 30 29.02 -10.93 21.34
C VAL A 30 30.10 -11.38 22.34
N PRO A 31 29.79 -12.10 23.44
CA PRO A 31 30.80 -12.50 24.42
C PRO A 31 31.85 -13.50 23.89
N PHE A 32 31.59 -14.16 22.76
CA PHE A 32 32.51 -15.16 22.20
C PHE A 32 33.63 -14.55 21.34
N TYR A 33 33.53 -13.27 20.98
CA TYR A 33 34.54 -12.60 20.17
C TYR A 33 35.65 -12.02 21.05
N LYS A 34 36.88 -12.34 20.69
CA LYS A 34 38.10 -11.89 21.38
C LYS A 34 39.08 -11.32 20.35
N PRO A 35 40.04 -10.47 20.78
CA PRO A 35 41.10 -10.00 19.91
C PRO A 35 41.86 -11.16 19.27
N GLY A 36 42.30 -10.98 18.03
CA GLY A 36 43.13 -11.93 17.30
C GLY A 36 44.56 -12.03 17.85
N PRO A 37 45.34 -13.05 17.42
CA PRO A 37 46.68 -13.34 17.94
C PRO A 37 47.75 -12.26 17.65
N HIS A 38 47.49 -11.32 16.74
CA HIS A 38 48.40 -10.22 16.36
C HIS A 38 47.77 -8.84 16.58
N GLU A 39 46.75 -8.78 17.42
CA GLU A 39 45.96 -7.58 17.68
C GLU A 39 46.29 -7.01 19.05
N ASP A 40 46.50 -5.71 19.12
CA ASP A 40 46.84 -5.03 20.36
C ASP A 40 45.56 -4.89 21.23
N PRO A 41 45.51 -5.44 22.45
CA PRO A 41 44.29 -5.39 23.27
C PRO A 41 43.79 -3.97 23.57
N LYS A 42 44.71 -3.00 23.63
CA LYS A 42 44.39 -1.58 23.81
C LYS A 42 43.63 -1.01 22.60
N GLU A 43 44.10 -1.29 21.38
CA GLU A 43 43.45 -0.81 20.16
C GLU A 43 42.06 -1.45 19.98
N TRP A 44 41.93 -2.71 20.36
CA TRP A 44 40.65 -3.42 20.36
C TRP A 44 39.64 -2.82 21.34
N GLU A 45 40.06 -2.54 22.58
CA GLU A 45 39.21 -1.88 23.58
C GLU A 45 38.80 -0.47 23.16
N GLU A 46 39.72 0.30 22.57
CA GLU A 46 39.41 1.62 22.00
C GLU A 46 38.39 1.53 20.86
N ALA A 47 38.49 0.52 20.00
CA ALA A 47 37.51 0.27 18.94
C ALA A 47 36.15 -0.16 19.53
N LEU A 48 36.14 -1.00 20.56
CA LEU A 48 34.90 -1.37 21.26
C LEU A 48 34.22 -0.16 21.91
N GLN A 49 34.98 0.79 22.46
CA GLN A 49 34.44 2.03 23.02
C GLN A 49 33.82 2.93 21.94
N LYS A 50 34.40 2.95 20.74
CA LYS A 50 33.94 3.76 19.59
C LYS A 50 32.92 3.03 18.69
N LYS A 51 32.24 2.00 19.20
CA LYS A 51 31.25 1.25 18.41
C LYS A 51 30.04 2.13 18.01
N PRO A 52 29.52 1.98 16.77
CA PRO A 52 28.41 2.80 16.28
C PRO A 52 27.06 2.46 16.92
N ALA A 53 26.86 1.21 17.34
CA ALA A 53 25.62 0.71 17.95
C ALA A 53 25.91 -0.59 18.73
N PRO A 54 25.00 -1.05 19.62
CA PRO A 54 25.09 -2.39 20.23
C PRO A 54 25.07 -3.51 19.15
N GLY A 55 25.68 -4.65 19.45
CA GLY A 55 25.79 -5.78 18.52
C GLY A 55 26.83 -5.62 17.40
N TYR A 56 27.60 -4.53 17.40
CA TYR A 56 28.73 -4.35 16.49
C TYR A 56 30.05 -4.73 17.16
N ILE A 57 30.82 -5.57 16.49
CA ILE A 57 32.11 -6.07 16.96
C ILE A 57 33.21 -5.58 16.01
N PRO A 58 34.31 -5.01 16.52
CA PRO A 58 35.42 -4.59 15.70
C PRO A 58 36.09 -5.79 15.03
N VAL A 59 36.58 -5.59 13.82
CA VAL A 59 37.33 -6.55 13.02
C VAL A 59 38.50 -5.79 12.42
N LEU A 60 39.72 -6.18 12.81
CA LEU A 60 40.93 -5.60 12.28
C LEU A 60 41.13 -6.03 10.82
N CYS A 61 41.28 -5.03 9.96
CA CYS A 61 41.77 -5.20 8.60
C CYS A 61 43.18 -4.64 8.50
N THR A 62 44.14 -5.51 8.17
CA THR A 62 45.54 -5.15 7.94
C THR A 62 45.86 -5.16 6.45
N GLY A 63 46.34 -4.04 5.92
CA GLY A 63 46.77 -3.90 4.53
C GLY A 63 45.66 -4.01 3.49
N PHE A 64 46.05 -4.02 2.21
CA PHE A 64 45.11 -4.06 1.09
C PHE A 64 44.41 -5.41 0.91
N SER A 65 45.02 -6.51 1.36
CA SER A 65 44.42 -7.85 1.30
C SER A 65 43.19 -7.97 2.20
N GLY A 66 43.23 -7.39 3.42
CA GLY A 66 42.08 -7.34 4.32
C GLY A 66 40.90 -6.55 3.73
N VAL A 67 41.20 -5.40 3.10
CA VAL A 67 40.19 -4.59 2.40
C VAL A 67 39.61 -5.35 1.20
N ALA A 68 40.45 -6.03 0.42
CA ALA A 68 39.99 -6.85 -0.71
C ALA A 68 39.06 -7.99 -0.25
N ALA A 69 39.38 -8.69 0.84
CA ALA A 69 38.51 -9.72 1.42
C ALA A 69 37.15 -9.15 1.88
N ARG A 70 37.16 -7.95 2.46
CA ARG A 70 35.94 -7.24 2.84
C ARG A 70 35.09 -6.88 1.62
N LEU A 71 35.70 -6.37 0.55
CA LEU A 71 35.01 -6.06 -0.70
C LEU A 71 34.38 -7.30 -1.35
N GLN A 72 35.08 -8.45 -1.35
CA GLN A 72 34.52 -9.71 -1.85
C GLN A 72 33.29 -10.15 -1.02
N THR A 73 33.37 -10.00 0.31
CA THR A 73 32.25 -10.30 1.21
C THR A 73 31.06 -9.38 0.92
N GLN A 74 31.29 -8.07 0.77
CA GLN A 74 30.25 -7.10 0.42
C GLN A 74 29.60 -7.44 -0.93
N LYS A 75 30.39 -7.77 -1.95
CA LYS A 75 29.88 -8.18 -3.26
C LYS A 75 28.97 -9.41 -3.15
N LYS A 76 29.37 -10.42 -2.35
CA LYS A 76 28.56 -11.60 -2.10
C LYS A 76 27.23 -11.24 -1.44
N VAL A 77 27.26 -10.43 -0.38
CA VAL A 77 26.05 -10.00 0.35
C VAL A 77 25.12 -9.18 -0.54
N VAL A 78 25.65 -8.27 -1.36
CA VAL A 78 24.83 -7.51 -2.34
C VAL A 78 24.14 -8.46 -3.33
N GLY A 79 24.85 -9.50 -3.80
CA GLY A 79 24.25 -10.55 -4.61
C GLY A 79 23.08 -11.26 -3.91
N GLU A 80 23.26 -11.65 -2.65
CA GLU A 80 22.21 -12.29 -1.83
C GLU A 80 21.01 -11.35 -1.59
N LEU A 81 21.26 -10.07 -1.31
CA LEU A 81 20.22 -9.05 -1.13
C LEU A 81 19.40 -8.85 -2.40
N ASN A 82 20.04 -8.80 -3.57
CA ASN A 82 19.34 -8.70 -4.84
C ASN A 82 18.45 -9.92 -5.10
N VAL A 83 18.92 -11.13 -4.81
CA VAL A 83 18.10 -12.35 -4.91
C VAL A 83 16.88 -12.27 -4.01
N ARG A 84 17.05 -11.84 -2.75
CA ARG A 84 15.92 -11.67 -1.81
C ARG A 84 14.94 -10.59 -2.30
N LEU A 85 15.43 -9.48 -2.83
CA LEU A 85 14.58 -8.42 -3.38
C LEU A 85 13.76 -8.92 -4.57
N HIS A 86 14.37 -9.71 -5.46
CA HIS A 86 13.65 -10.36 -6.56
C HIS A 86 12.58 -11.35 -6.07
N GLN A 87 12.85 -12.10 -5.00
CA GLN A 87 11.85 -12.98 -4.38
C GLN A 87 10.66 -12.18 -3.82
N ILE A 88 10.92 -11.05 -3.16
CA ILE A 88 9.87 -10.16 -2.66
C ILE A 88 9.04 -9.62 -3.83
N ASN A 89 9.68 -9.10 -4.87
CA ASN A 89 8.98 -8.60 -6.04
C ASN A 89 8.12 -9.69 -6.70
N ALA A 90 8.66 -10.89 -6.91
CA ALA A 90 7.90 -12.00 -7.47
C ALA A 90 6.69 -12.39 -6.60
N SER A 91 6.82 -12.32 -5.26
CA SER A 91 5.70 -12.56 -4.35
C SER A 91 4.63 -11.47 -4.43
N LEU A 92 5.03 -10.21 -4.59
CA LEU A 92 4.11 -9.09 -4.78
C LEU A 92 3.37 -9.22 -6.12
N ASP A 93 4.08 -9.55 -7.21
CA ASP A 93 3.49 -9.78 -8.52
C ASP A 93 2.47 -10.94 -8.50
N ALA A 94 2.76 -12.00 -7.76
CA ALA A 94 1.83 -13.11 -7.55
C ALA A 94 0.57 -12.68 -6.76
N ILE A 95 0.73 -11.82 -5.75
CA ILE A 95 -0.41 -11.30 -4.99
C ILE A 95 -1.27 -10.37 -5.85
N LEU A 96 -0.63 -9.47 -6.60
CA LEU A 96 -1.32 -8.51 -7.49
C LEU A 96 -2.08 -9.23 -8.60
N SER A 97 -1.43 -10.16 -9.31
CA SER A 97 -2.08 -10.95 -10.36
C SER A 97 -3.28 -11.75 -9.83
N ARG A 98 -3.19 -12.37 -8.65
CA ARG A 98 -4.31 -13.06 -8.01
C ARG A 98 -5.43 -12.11 -7.60
N HIS A 99 -5.10 -10.92 -7.10
CA HIS A 99 -6.10 -9.92 -6.75
C HIS A 99 -6.86 -9.47 -8.00
N ASP A 100 -6.14 -9.11 -9.05
CA ASP A 100 -6.72 -8.47 -10.23
C ASP A 100 -7.50 -9.45 -11.11
N LEU A 101 -6.99 -10.67 -11.30
CA LEU A 101 -7.63 -11.64 -12.20
C LEU A 101 -8.67 -12.53 -11.49
N GLU A 102 -8.43 -12.89 -10.23
CA GLU A 102 -9.32 -13.82 -9.53
C GLU A 102 -10.22 -13.14 -8.51
N THR A 103 -9.62 -12.38 -7.60
CA THR A 103 -10.34 -11.88 -6.42
C THR A 103 -11.37 -10.82 -6.80
N SER A 104 -10.96 -9.85 -7.62
CA SER A 104 -11.82 -8.77 -8.10
C SER A 104 -13.03 -9.31 -8.87
N VAL A 105 -12.78 -10.26 -9.79
CA VAL A 105 -13.79 -10.88 -10.66
C VAL A 105 -14.77 -11.71 -9.82
N ARG A 106 -14.27 -12.53 -8.89
CA ARG A 106 -15.12 -13.31 -7.99
C ARG A 106 -15.94 -12.41 -7.08
N ALA A 107 -15.38 -11.33 -6.56
CA ALA A 107 -16.09 -10.37 -5.73
C ALA A 107 -17.23 -9.68 -6.50
N LEU A 108 -16.98 -9.24 -7.74
CA LEU A 108 -18.01 -8.65 -8.59
C LEU A 108 -19.11 -9.67 -8.95
N ALA A 109 -18.73 -10.90 -9.30
CA ALA A 109 -19.67 -11.96 -9.60
C ALA A 109 -20.51 -12.36 -8.37
N ALA A 110 -19.91 -12.34 -7.17
CA ALA A 110 -20.61 -12.57 -5.92
C ALA A 110 -21.61 -11.45 -5.61
N ARG A 111 -21.22 -10.17 -5.81
CA ARG A 111 -22.13 -9.02 -5.67
C ARG A 111 -23.33 -9.12 -6.61
N ARG A 112 -23.11 -9.46 -7.89
CA ARG A 112 -24.20 -9.68 -8.86
C ARG A 112 -25.13 -10.81 -8.44
N ARG A 113 -24.58 -11.96 -8.02
CA ARG A 113 -25.36 -13.08 -7.49
C ARG A 113 -26.15 -12.70 -6.24
N HIS A 114 -25.56 -11.93 -5.34
CA HIS A 114 -26.23 -11.45 -4.14
C HIS A 114 -27.45 -10.58 -4.46
N VAL A 115 -27.37 -9.67 -5.44
CA VAL A 115 -28.52 -8.87 -5.89
C VAL A 115 -29.67 -9.75 -6.37
N VAL A 116 -29.38 -10.73 -7.24
CA VAL A 116 -30.39 -11.66 -7.76
C VAL A 116 -31.00 -12.51 -6.64
N LEU A 117 -30.18 -13.00 -5.71
CA LEU A 117 -30.67 -13.78 -4.57
C LEU A 117 -31.50 -12.93 -3.61
N ARG A 118 -31.12 -11.67 -3.38
CA ARG A 118 -31.90 -10.71 -2.59
C ARG A 118 -33.29 -10.50 -3.21
N GLU A 119 -33.37 -10.31 -4.53
CA GLU A 119 -34.64 -10.17 -5.25
C GLU A 119 -35.49 -11.44 -5.14
N ARG A 120 -34.89 -12.63 -5.34
CA ARG A 120 -35.60 -13.92 -5.18
C ARG A 120 -36.09 -14.14 -3.75
N CYS A 121 -35.27 -13.79 -2.76
CA CYS A 121 -35.60 -13.89 -1.35
C CYS A 121 -36.78 -12.96 -1.02
N LEU A 122 -36.76 -11.71 -1.51
CA LEU A 122 -37.86 -10.76 -1.32
C LEU A 122 -39.14 -11.26 -2.00
N ALA A 123 -39.06 -11.73 -3.25
CA ALA A 123 -40.21 -12.26 -3.98
C ALA A 123 -40.82 -13.49 -3.28
N LEU A 124 -39.97 -14.37 -2.73
CA LEU A 124 -40.44 -15.52 -1.95
C LEU A 124 -41.10 -15.06 -0.64
N ALA A 125 -40.46 -14.15 0.11
CA ALA A 125 -41.03 -13.61 1.34
C ALA A 125 -42.39 -12.95 1.11
N ALA A 126 -42.52 -12.17 0.02
CA ALA A 126 -43.79 -11.57 -0.39
C ALA A 126 -44.86 -12.62 -0.69
N ARG A 127 -44.54 -13.67 -1.45
CA ARG A 127 -45.47 -14.77 -1.74
C ARG A 127 -45.90 -15.51 -0.47
N VAL A 128 -44.96 -15.77 0.45
CA VAL A 128 -45.26 -16.42 1.73
C VAL A 128 -46.22 -15.57 2.56
N GLN A 129 -45.99 -14.27 2.65
CA GLN A 129 -46.89 -13.35 3.37
C GLN A 129 -48.30 -13.37 2.76
N VAL A 130 -48.41 -13.26 1.43
CA VAL A 130 -49.71 -13.27 0.73
C VAL A 130 -50.45 -14.59 0.94
N LEU A 131 -49.78 -15.73 0.80
CA LEU A 131 -50.42 -17.04 0.94
C LEU A 131 -50.84 -17.34 2.38
N ARG A 132 -50.01 -16.99 3.36
CA ARG A 132 -50.29 -17.21 4.78
C ARG A 132 -51.44 -16.33 5.27
N ASN A 133 -51.45 -15.06 4.85
CA ASN A 133 -52.42 -14.08 5.33
C ASN A 133 -53.66 -13.99 4.43
N ARG A 134 -53.80 -14.89 3.45
CA ARG A 134 -54.93 -14.88 2.52
C ARG A 134 -56.25 -15.10 3.26
N GLY A 135 -57.15 -14.13 3.17
CA GLY A 135 -58.48 -14.19 3.81
C GLY A 135 -58.53 -13.59 5.22
N TYR A 136 -57.40 -13.13 5.77
CA TYR A 136 -57.40 -12.26 6.93
C TYR A 136 -57.52 -10.80 6.50
N ALA A 137 -58.09 -9.96 7.38
CA ALA A 137 -58.12 -8.52 7.17
C ALA A 137 -56.70 -7.95 7.22
N LEU A 138 -56.45 -6.90 6.43
CA LEU A 138 -55.18 -6.19 6.39
C LEU A 138 -54.87 -5.60 7.77
N SER A 139 -53.64 -5.78 8.25
CA SER A 139 -53.20 -5.20 9.53
C SER A 139 -52.90 -3.70 9.39
N GLY A 140 -52.96 -2.94 10.48
CA GLY A 140 -52.58 -1.51 10.49
C GLY A 140 -51.15 -1.27 9.99
N ASP A 141 -50.20 -2.14 10.36
CA ASP A 141 -48.81 -2.06 9.88
C ASP A 141 -48.69 -2.28 8.35
N GLU A 142 -49.57 -3.09 7.77
CA GLU A 142 -49.61 -3.34 6.33
C GLU A 142 -50.19 -2.14 5.58
N ASP A 143 -51.17 -1.44 6.15
CA ASP A 143 -51.68 -0.18 5.62
C ASP A 143 -50.61 0.92 5.64
N ASP A 144 -49.83 1.04 6.71
CA ASP A 144 -48.70 1.97 6.78
C ASP A 144 -47.63 1.67 5.72
N LEU A 145 -47.32 0.39 5.50
CA LEU A 145 -46.40 -0.03 4.44
C LEU A 145 -46.96 0.30 3.05
N ARG A 146 -48.27 0.06 2.83
CA ARG A 146 -48.96 0.36 1.58
C ARG A 146 -48.89 1.86 1.26
N LEU A 147 -49.15 2.72 2.24
CA LEU A 147 -49.07 4.17 2.07
C LEU A 147 -47.66 4.61 1.64
N LYS A 148 -46.62 4.09 2.29
CA LYS A 148 -45.22 4.37 1.91
C LYS A 148 -44.89 3.92 0.48
N LEU A 149 -45.39 2.74 0.07
CA LEU A 149 -45.17 2.23 -1.29
C LEU A 149 -45.88 3.07 -2.35
N VAL A 150 -47.11 3.50 -2.09
CA VAL A 150 -47.86 4.37 -3.01
C VAL A 150 -47.20 5.73 -3.15
N GLU A 151 -46.72 6.30 -2.05
CA GLU A 151 -45.96 7.56 -2.08
C GLU A 151 -44.68 7.41 -2.91
N LEU A 152 -43.93 6.32 -2.70
CA LEU A 152 -42.71 6.04 -3.47
C LEU A 152 -43.02 5.86 -4.96
N GLU A 153 -44.07 5.10 -5.29
CA GLU A 153 -44.48 4.86 -6.68
C GLU A 153 -44.84 6.17 -7.38
N ARG A 154 -45.62 7.05 -6.73
CA ARG A 154 -45.97 8.36 -7.27
C ARG A 154 -44.73 9.22 -7.54
N ASN A 155 -43.76 9.19 -6.63
CA ASN A 155 -42.52 9.95 -6.78
C ASN A 155 -41.65 9.41 -7.92
N VAL A 156 -41.64 8.09 -8.15
CA VAL A 156 -40.87 7.46 -9.24
C VAL A 156 -41.54 7.62 -10.60
N GLN A 157 -42.88 7.61 -10.65
CA GLN A 157 -43.65 7.76 -11.89
C GLN A 157 -43.89 9.23 -12.29
N ASP A 158 -43.19 10.19 -11.69
CA ASP A 158 -43.29 11.60 -12.06
C ASP A 158 -42.79 11.82 -13.50
N PRO A 159 -43.64 12.27 -14.44
CA PRO A 159 -43.23 12.56 -15.82
C PRO A 159 -42.09 13.57 -15.93
N ALA A 160 -41.94 14.47 -14.95
CA ALA A 160 -40.86 15.43 -14.92
C ALA A 160 -39.48 14.76 -14.75
N LEU A 161 -39.39 13.64 -14.03
CA LEU A 161 -38.15 12.87 -13.89
C LEU A 161 -37.76 12.24 -15.23
N ALA A 162 -38.71 11.59 -15.91
CA ALA A 162 -38.47 10.99 -17.22
C ALA A 162 -38.06 12.04 -18.27
N ALA A 163 -38.77 13.18 -18.31
CA ALA A 163 -38.43 14.28 -19.20
C ALA A 163 -37.03 14.84 -18.94
N ARG A 164 -36.63 14.95 -17.65
CA ARG A 164 -35.28 15.40 -17.27
C ARG A 164 -34.20 14.40 -17.67
N GLU A 165 -34.46 13.10 -17.55
CA GLU A 165 -33.53 12.07 -18.01
C GLU A 165 -33.32 12.16 -19.52
N GLU A 166 -34.39 12.26 -20.31
CA GLU A 166 -34.33 12.42 -21.77
C GLU A 166 -33.61 13.71 -22.18
N GLU A 167 -33.86 14.82 -21.47
CA GLU A 167 -33.16 16.08 -21.67
C GLU A 167 -31.66 15.94 -21.39
N LEU A 168 -31.27 15.30 -20.29
CA LEU A 168 -29.86 15.07 -19.96
C LEU A 168 -29.17 14.18 -20.99
N TRP A 169 -29.85 13.14 -21.47
CA TRP A 169 -29.33 12.28 -22.53
C TRP A 169 -29.11 13.04 -23.84
N SER A 170 -30.09 13.84 -24.27
CA SER A 170 -29.95 14.67 -25.48
C SER A 170 -28.82 15.69 -25.35
N ARG A 171 -28.70 16.38 -24.20
CA ARG A 171 -27.60 17.30 -23.91
C ARG A 171 -26.25 16.61 -23.94
N LEU A 172 -26.14 15.41 -23.37
CA LEU A 172 -24.91 14.62 -23.38
C LEU A 172 -24.51 14.24 -24.81
N ILE A 173 -25.46 13.82 -25.65
CA ILE A 173 -25.19 13.50 -27.06
C ILE A 173 -24.66 14.73 -27.80
N VAL A 174 -25.28 15.90 -27.62
CA VAL A 174 -24.81 17.15 -28.23
C VAL A 174 -23.38 17.50 -27.77
N LEU A 175 -23.10 17.39 -26.46
CA LEU A 175 -21.77 17.65 -25.93
C LEU A 175 -20.72 16.68 -26.45
N ARG A 176 -21.06 15.39 -26.58
CA ARG A 176 -20.17 14.38 -27.16
C ARG A 176 -19.88 14.70 -28.62
N ASP A 177 -20.90 15.00 -29.41
CA ASP A 177 -20.73 15.28 -30.84
C ASP A 177 -19.89 16.56 -31.05
N TYR A 178 -20.08 17.57 -30.20
CA TYR A 178 -19.23 18.77 -30.17
C TYR A 178 -17.78 18.45 -29.78
N ALA A 179 -17.57 17.64 -28.73
CA ALA A 179 -16.25 17.22 -28.31
C ALA A 179 -15.53 16.41 -29.41
N ASP A 180 -16.24 15.54 -30.12
CA ASP A 180 -15.70 14.76 -31.24
C ASP A 180 -15.31 15.66 -32.42
N GLN A 181 -16.09 16.71 -32.70
CA GLN A 181 -15.74 17.72 -33.72
C GLN A 181 -14.49 18.50 -33.30
N LEU A 182 -14.45 19.00 -32.05
CA LEU A 182 -13.30 19.71 -31.51
C LEU A 182 -12.04 18.84 -31.53
N MET A 183 -12.13 17.57 -31.14
CA MET A 183 -11.01 16.63 -31.20
C MET A 183 -10.53 16.40 -32.63
N LYS A 184 -11.43 16.30 -33.62
CA LYS A 184 -11.06 16.19 -35.04
C LYS A 184 -10.40 17.46 -35.57
N GLU A 185 -10.83 18.63 -35.10
CA GLU A 185 -10.21 19.92 -35.45
C GLU A 185 -8.84 20.08 -34.80
N THR A 186 -8.70 19.68 -33.54
CA THR A 186 -7.45 19.74 -32.77
C THR A 186 -6.42 18.71 -33.24
N ASN A 187 -6.86 17.54 -33.71
CA ASN A 187 -5.99 16.50 -34.29
C ASN A 187 -5.54 16.80 -35.73
N LYS A 188 -5.94 17.92 -36.34
CA LYS A 188 -5.26 18.37 -37.57
C LYS A 188 -3.84 18.77 -37.18
N PRO A 189 -2.80 18.25 -37.85
CA PRO A 189 -1.42 18.39 -37.40
C PRO A 189 -0.90 19.82 -37.61
N ALA A 190 -1.27 20.72 -36.72
CA ALA A 190 -0.57 21.96 -36.50
C ALA A 190 0.63 21.66 -35.60
N PHE A 191 1.79 21.46 -36.24
CA PHE A 191 3.13 21.77 -35.74
C PHE A 191 3.28 21.81 -34.20
N ALA A 192 3.67 20.68 -33.63
CA ALA A 192 4.39 20.50 -32.37
C ALA A 192 4.56 21.76 -31.50
N SER A 193 3.50 22.13 -30.78
CA SER A 193 3.54 23.14 -29.70
C SER A 193 2.87 22.56 -28.44
N GLY A 194 3.13 21.30 -28.18
CA GLY A 194 2.74 20.62 -26.94
C GLY A 194 4.00 20.09 -26.30
N GLU A 195 4.79 20.96 -25.69
CA GLU A 195 5.65 20.50 -24.61
C GLU A 195 4.68 19.92 -23.57
N GLY A 196 4.63 18.59 -23.49
CA GLY A 196 3.80 17.90 -22.51
C GLY A 196 4.13 18.38 -21.09
N LEU A 197 3.32 18.01 -20.11
CA LEU A 197 3.75 18.18 -18.73
C LEU A 197 5.15 17.56 -18.58
N SER A 198 6.10 18.36 -18.08
CA SER A 198 7.46 17.87 -17.85
C SER A 198 7.40 16.64 -16.95
N GLU A 199 8.15 15.60 -17.28
CA GLU A 199 8.21 14.35 -16.51
C GLU A 199 8.55 14.62 -15.03
N GLU A 200 9.30 15.69 -14.75
CA GLU A 200 9.62 16.13 -13.39
C GLU A 200 8.38 16.65 -12.63
N THR A 201 7.48 17.39 -13.30
CA THR A 201 6.26 17.87 -12.66
C THR A 201 5.28 16.73 -12.44
N GLU A 202 5.20 15.76 -13.34
CA GLU A 202 4.40 14.54 -13.16
C GLU A 202 4.88 13.69 -11.98
N HIS A 203 6.18 13.50 -11.83
CA HIS A 203 6.72 12.76 -10.68
C HIS A 203 6.44 13.49 -9.36
N LYS A 204 6.55 14.82 -9.33
CA LYS A 204 6.23 15.62 -8.14
C LYS A 204 4.74 15.55 -7.81
N THR A 205 3.86 15.67 -8.79
CA THR A 205 2.40 15.59 -8.56
C THR A 205 2.00 14.20 -8.09
N LYS A 206 2.55 13.13 -8.66
CA LYS A 206 2.33 11.76 -8.20
C LYS A 206 2.72 11.58 -6.73
N LYS A 207 3.89 12.08 -6.34
CA LYS A 207 4.34 12.01 -4.94
C LYS A 207 3.40 12.77 -3.99
N VAL A 208 2.97 13.97 -4.37
CA VAL A 208 2.01 14.75 -3.57
C VAL A 208 0.68 14.02 -3.44
N LEU A 209 0.19 13.39 -4.51
CA LEU A 209 -1.03 12.58 -4.50
C LEU A 209 -0.90 11.36 -3.57
N GLU A 210 0.22 10.64 -3.60
CA GLU A 210 0.47 9.51 -2.69
C GLU A 210 0.51 9.95 -1.21
N ASP A 211 1.08 11.12 -0.93
CA ASP A 211 1.14 11.67 0.43
C ASP A 211 -0.26 12.10 0.90
N TYR A 212 -1.05 12.75 0.05
CA TYR A 212 -2.44 13.10 0.35
C TYR A 212 -3.33 11.87 0.50
N GLU A 213 -3.13 10.81 -0.29
CA GLU A 213 -3.85 9.55 -0.12
C GLU A 213 -3.59 8.97 1.29
N LYS A 214 -2.32 8.91 1.73
CA LYS A 214 -1.98 8.44 3.08
C LYS A 214 -2.63 9.29 4.17
N GLN A 215 -2.61 10.62 4.02
CA GLN A 215 -3.24 11.54 4.98
C GLN A 215 -4.75 11.34 5.04
N ILE A 216 -5.42 11.22 3.90
CA ILE A 216 -6.87 10.99 3.84
C ILE A 216 -7.23 9.63 4.44
N GLN A 217 -6.44 8.58 4.17
CA GLN A 217 -6.65 7.27 4.78
C GLN A 217 -6.47 7.30 6.30
N HIS A 218 -5.52 8.10 6.80
CA HIS A 218 -5.34 8.31 8.24
C HIS A 218 -6.55 9.01 8.86
N LEU A 219 -6.94 10.17 8.31
CA LEU A 219 -8.11 10.92 8.79
C LEU A 219 -9.38 10.08 8.74
N LYS A 220 -9.56 9.27 7.69
CA LYS A 220 -10.69 8.34 7.58
C LYS A 220 -10.71 7.35 8.75
N LYS A 221 -9.56 6.73 9.07
CA LYS A 221 -9.47 5.79 10.19
C LYS A 221 -9.72 6.46 11.55
N GLU A 222 -9.23 7.68 11.74
CA GLU A 222 -9.49 8.45 12.96
C GLU A 222 -10.97 8.79 13.11
N VAL A 223 -11.63 9.21 12.03
CA VAL A 223 -13.07 9.46 12.06
C VAL A 223 -13.85 8.18 12.33
N GLU A 224 -13.46 7.06 11.71
CA GLU A 224 -14.08 5.75 11.97
C GLU A 224 -13.89 5.30 13.43
N SER A 225 -12.71 5.50 14.02
CA SER A 225 -12.48 5.18 15.44
C SER A 225 -13.27 6.09 16.36
N ILE A 226 -13.26 7.40 16.14
CA ILE A 226 -14.03 8.37 16.95
C ILE A 226 -15.53 8.06 16.87
N THR A 227 -16.04 7.74 15.66
CA THR A 227 -17.46 7.38 15.48
C THR A 227 -17.81 6.13 16.27
N LYS A 228 -16.92 5.14 16.29
CA LYS A 228 -17.11 3.90 17.06
C LYS A 228 -17.07 4.17 18.57
N ASP A 229 -16.06 4.90 19.03
CA ASP A 229 -15.90 5.24 20.45
C ASP A 229 -17.08 6.06 20.95
N PHE A 230 -17.58 6.99 20.14
CA PHE A 230 -18.78 7.77 20.44
C PHE A 230 -20.03 6.88 20.53
N ALA A 231 -20.22 5.96 19.59
CA ALA A 231 -21.35 5.03 19.62
C ALA A 231 -21.30 4.09 20.84
N ASP A 232 -20.12 3.72 21.31
CA ASP A 232 -19.97 2.90 22.51
C ASP A 232 -20.22 3.73 23.78
N TRP A 233 -19.76 4.98 23.84
CA TRP A 233 -20.11 5.93 24.90
C TRP A 233 -21.63 6.22 24.96
N GLU A 234 -22.30 6.36 23.81
CA GLU A 234 -23.75 6.56 23.78
C GLU A 234 -24.52 5.39 24.39
N LYS A 235 -24.08 4.15 24.14
CA LYS A 235 -24.68 2.95 24.74
C LYS A 235 -24.45 2.89 26.26
N GLU A 236 -23.28 3.31 26.74
CA GLU A 236 -22.99 3.39 28.17
C GLU A 236 -23.83 4.45 28.88
N ARG A 237 -24.11 5.57 28.20
CA ARG A 237 -24.89 6.69 28.76
C ARG A 237 -26.40 6.47 28.72
N ASN A 238 -26.92 5.79 27.70
CA ASN A 238 -28.31 5.38 27.59
C ASN A 238 -28.41 3.84 27.60
N PRO A 239 -28.16 3.19 28.74
CA PRO A 239 -28.45 1.77 28.86
C PRO A 239 -29.97 1.61 28.78
N SER A 240 -30.44 1.10 27.64
CA SER A 240 -31.81 0.61 27.50
C SER A 240 -32.01 -0.61 28.38
#